data_AF-A0A840MVJ1-F1
#
_entry.id   AF-A0A840MVJ1-F1
#
_cell.length_a   1.000
_cell.length_b   1.000
_cell.length_c   1.000
_cell.angle_alpha   90.00
_cell.angle_beta   90.00
_cell.angle_gamma   90.00
#
_symmetry.space_group_name_H-M   'P 1'
#
loop_
_entity.id
_entity.type
_entity.pdbx_description
1 polymer ?
#
loop_
_entity_poly.entity_id
_entity_poly.type
_entity_poly.pdbx_seq_one_letter_code
_entity_poly.pdbx_strand_id
1 'polypeptide(L)'
;MASFLSTLRLTTQIGILAIMIEYQKAIEHRMQPSFMKPRQEVRTFWTGPDPSYYEELSLRSAVASGARVLLYTYNRSLTVPEGVELVDAREVLSGPLYQFHHNDGDLSLALHSDLFRYLAIQKFGGWYMDLDIVVMASGLPDDKIYLAYQEDGVANAAVMKFPAQSPIMTAAIEEAMRLLPAAGTAAPGADHGIVGPKLITRLSSEYAIDHLVRPKVSAYEIHPNEVLMFFDPRQCEAVFERLASSDFVHLWNDLWRALRIPKNLGPPEGSFLDTLFKRFGIDVPQGARLSFEAVEGWFREFWIMKELKQKLSTQSVPYDALDHLARSIQISGWRPGVRSLGNAETSPQGDHLLAGEPQTLKTLWHGETIGPYQLMCLKSFAASGHRVEVFSYNRDLNVPDWVSVEDAAEILPREVVLRPLGEEGAFAIHANLFRYALLQKLGGWWIDPDVLLLKPDLPPGNVFFAGLDVFGRVPTGVLKFPAGHGLLTEALAEVESLSGSLEGWEQSGSTLLTSLVERHKLGGKIQNRTPLGPVSWFDVPDLFDPDSAERLSRLCKDFHFLHLHDDVWRRAGIPHDLAPPEGSFLDGQTQKYGVGADFPAKISFRELNRWVAHMYQCLSQRQT
;
A
#
# COMPACT_ATOMS: atom_id res chain seq x y z
N MET A 1 -36.33 6.13 17.95
CA MET A 1 -35.31 6.07 16.87
C MET A 1 -34.77 4.65 16.64
N ALA A 2 -34.39 3.88 17.67
CA ALA A 2 -33.86 2.51 17.50
C ALA A 2 -34.82 1.53 16.77
N SER A 3 -36.13 1.61 17.03
CA SER A 3 -37.15 0.80 16.34
C SER A 3 -37.39 1.20 14.87
N PHE A 4 -37.04 2.42 14.47
CA PHE A 4 -37.23 2.88 13.08
C PHE A 4 -36.05 2.45 12.21
N LEU A 5 -34.83 2.46 12.77
CA LEU A 5 -33.61 1.99 12.10
C LEU A 5 -33.57 0.47 11.93
N SER A 6 -34.14 -0.31 12.87
CA SER A 6 -34.25 -1.77 12.72
C SER A 6 -35.28 -2.16 11.65
N THR A 7 -36.38 -1.41 11.56
CA THR A 7 -37.42 -1.65 10.56
C THR A 7 -36.89 -1.29 9.16
N LEU A 8 -36.15 -0.18 9.02
CA LEU A 8 -35.50 0.20 7.76
C LEU A 8 -34.53 -0.89 7.26
N ARG A 9 -33.63 -1.39 8.13
CA ARG A 9 -32.69 -2.49 7.80
C ARG A 9 -33.40 -3.77 7.37
N LEU A 10 -34.51 -4.13 8.02
CA LEU A 10 -35.28 -5.32 7.64
C LEU A 10 -35.94 -5.16 6.26
N THR A 11 -36.52 -3.98 5.98
CA THR A 11 -37.14 -3.69 4.67
C THR A 11 -36.13 -3.71 3.52
N THR A 12 -34.90 -3.22 3.72
CA THR A 12 -33.84 -3.27 2.69
C THR A 12 -33.36 -4.70 2.43
N GLN A 13 -33.22 -5.51 3.48
CA GLN A 13 -32.80 -6.91 3.36
C GLN A 13 -33.86 -7.79 2.69
N ILE A 14 -35.16 -7.51 2.93
CA ILE A 14 -36.28 -8.20 2.29
C ILE A 14 -36.43 -7.79 0.82
N GLY A 15 -36.19 -6.52 0.48
CA GLY A 15 -36.19 -6.03 -0.90
C GLY A 15 -35.13 -6.71 -1.77
N ILE A 16 -33.91 -6.85 -1.26
CA ILE A 16 -32.80 -7.53 -1.95
C ILE A 16 -33.11 -9.01 -2.15
N LEU A 17 -33.64 -9.70 -1.13
CA LEU A 17 -34.00 -11.11 -1.24
C LEU A 17 -35.17 -11.34 -2.23
N ALA A 18 -36.14 -10.42 -2.29
CA ALA A 18 -37.26 -10.50 -3.23
C ALA A 18 -36.82 -10.31 -4.69
N ILE A 19 -35.91 -9.37 -4.96
CA ILE A 19 -35.32 -9.16 -6.29
C ILE A 19 -34.46 -10.37 -6.69
N MET A 20 -33.66 -10.92 -5.78
CA MET A 20 -32.91 -12.17 -6.03
C MET A 20 -33.84 -13.33 -6.37
N ILE A 21 -34.97 -13.48 -5.68
CA ILE A 21 -35.94 -14.56 -5.95
C ILE A 21 -36.68 -14.35 -7.27
N GLU A 22 -37.07 -13.13 -7.64
CA GLU A 22 -37.68 -12.86 -8.95
C GLU A 22 -36.68 -13.06 -10.10
N TYR A 23 -35.41 -12.68 -9.90
CA TYR A 23 -34.33 -12.95 -10.85
C TYR A 23 -34.06 -14.46 -10.99
N GLN A 24 -34.06 -15.21 -9.88
CA GLN A 24 -33.92 -16.67 -9.87
C GLN A 24 -35.09 -17.37 -10.59
N LYS A 25 -36.33 -16.91 -10.37
CA LYS A 25 -37.54 -17.45 -11.01
C LYS A 25 -37.60 -17.16 -12.51
N ALA A 26 -37.08 -16.02 -12.96
CA ALA A 26 -36.96 -15.69 -14.38
C ALA A 26 -35.94 -16.61 -15.10
N ILE A 27 -34.94 -17.13 -14.37
CA ILE A 27 -33.92 -18.05 -14.88
C ILE A 27 -34.46 -19.50 -14.94
N GLU A 28 -35.19 -19.95 -13.92
CA GLU A 28 -35.72 -21.33 -13.86
C GLU A 28 -36.78 -21.61 -14.93
N HIS A 29 -37.53 -20.60 -15.41
CA HIS A 29 -38.60 -20.78 -16.40
C HIS A 29 -38.11 -20.94 -17.86
N ARG A 30 -36.80 -20.98 -18.11
CA ARG A 30 -36.22 -21.14 -19.48
C ARG A 30 -35.47 -22.46 -19.73
N MET A 31 -35.47 -23.40 -18.79
CA MET A 31 -34.87 -24.73 -19.02
C MET A 31 -35.88 -25.72 -19.62
N GLN A 32 -36.06 -25.67 -20.94
CA GLN A 32 -36.47 -26.85 -21.72
C GLN A 32 -35.21 -27.57 -22.24
N PRO A 33 -35.22 -28.91 -22.37
CA PRO A 33 -34.04 -29.67 -22.76
C PRO A 33 -33.76 -29.49 -24.25
N SER A 34 -32.88 -28.54 -24.60
CA SER A 34 -32.38 -28.37 -25.96
C SER A 34 -31.02 -29.07 -26.12
N PHE A 35 -30.88 -29.85 -27.18
CA PHE A 35 -29.63 -30.42 -27.72
C PHE A 35 -28.36 -29.71 -27.23
N MET A 36 -27.50 -30.42 -26.49
CA MET A 36 -26.29 -29.85 -25.89
C MET A 36 -25.37 -29.28 -26.98
N LYS A 37 -25.34 -27.94 -27.09
CA LYS A 37 -24.32 -27.23 -27.85
C LYS A 37 -22.94 -27.61 -27.31
N PRO A 38 -21.92 -27.75 -28.17
CA PRO A 38 -20.56 -27.97 -27.71
C PRO A 38 -20.13 -26.84 -26.78
N ARG A 39 -19.49 -27.22 -25.67
CA ARG A 39 -19.02 -26.29 -24.63
C ARG A 39 -18.06 -25.27 -25.27
N GLN A 40 -18.35 -23.98 -25.16
CA GLN A 40 -17.43 -22.96 -25.65
C GLN A 40 -16.13 -23.02 -24.83
N GLU A 41 -14.97 -22.89 -25.48
CA GLU A 41 -13.66 -22.91 -24.81
C GLU A 41 -13.18 -21.48 -24.53
N VAL A 42 -12.76 -21.23 -23.29
CA VAL A 42 -12.14 -19.98 -22.83
C VAL A 42 -10.70 -20.26 -22.46
N ARG A 43 -9.78 -19.58 -23.14
CA ARG A 43 -8.34 -19.65 -22.87
C ARG A 43 -7.92 -18.42 -22.10
N THR A 44 -7.14 -18.63 -21.06
CA THR A 44 -6.56 -17.58 -20.23
C THR A 44 -5.09 -17.90 -19.96
N PHE A 45 -4.29 -16.90 -19.59
CA PHE A 45 -2.86 -17.03 -19.43
C PHE A 45 -2.39 -16.41 -18.12
N TRP A 46 -1.56 -17.15 -17.38
CA TRP A 46 -1.05 -16.70 -16.09
C TRP A 46 0.36 -17.22 -15.79
N THR A 47 1.17 -16.31 -15.29
CA THR A 47 2.61 -16.51 -15.01
C THR A 47 3.00 -16.09 -13.59
N GLY A 48 2.01 -15.65 -12.80
CA GLY A 48 2.19 -15.24 -11.42
C GLY A 48 2.23 -16.42 -10.43
N PRO A 49 2.22 -16.11 -9.12
CA PRO A 49 2.00 -17.11 -8.06
C PRO A 49 0.57 -17.69 -8.14
N ASP A 50 0.11 -18.44 -7.13
CA ASP A 50 -1.28 -18.89 -7.10
C ASP A 50 -2.26 -17.72 -7.32
N PRO A 51 -3.31 -17.88 -8.16
CA PRO A 51 -4.32 -16.86 -8.40
C PRO A 51 -4.90 -16.34 -7.07
N SER A 52 -5.06 -15.02 -6.94
CA SER A 52 -5.73 -14.45 -5.77
C SER A 52 -7.25 -14.68 -5.85
N TYR A 53 -7.98 -14.24 -4.83
CA TYR A 53 -9.45 -14.28 -4.83
C TYR A 53 -10.07 -13.58 -6.05
N TYR A 54 -9.43 -12.54 -6.58
CA TYR A 54 -9.97 -11.77 -7.70
C TYR A 54 -9.68 -12.43 -9.06
N GLU A 55 -8.52 -13.07 -9.23
CA GLU A 55 -8.28 -13.89 -10.42
C GLU A 55 -9.13 -15.19 -10.39
N GLU A 56 -9.35 -15.74 -9.20
CA GLU A 56 -10.28 -16.85 -8.97
C GLU A 56 -11.72 -16.47 -9.32
N LEU A 57 -12.16 -15.24 -9.01
CA LEU A 57 -13.47 -14.72 -9.42
C LEU A 57 -13.64 -14.77 -10.95
N SER A 58 -12.64 -14.31 -11.70
CA SER A 58 -12.64 -14.36 -13.17
C SER A 58 -12.78 -15.80 -13.67
N LEU A 59 -11.97 -16.73 -13.16
CA LEU A 59 -12.00 -18.14 -13.51
C LEU A 59 -13.34 -18.81 -13.22
N ARG A 60 -13.85 -18.64 -11.98
CA ARG A 60 -15.11 -19.25 -11.55
C ARG A 60 -16.31 -18.71 -12.31
N SER A 61 -16.31 -17.41 -12.65
CA SER A 61 -17.37 -16.82 -13.47
C SER A 61 -17.43 -17.44 -14.88
N ALA A 62 -16.27 -17.69 -15.51
CA ALA A 62 -16.21 -18.38 -16.80
C ALA A 62 -16.65 -19.85 -16.70
N VAL A 63 -16.25 -20.58 -15.65
CA VAL A 63 -16.74 -21.94 -15.42
C VAL A 63 -18.27 -21.96 -15.26
N ALA A 64 -18.81 -21.03 -14.47
CA ALA A 64 -20.24 -20.90 -14.20
C ALA A 64 -21.08 -20.53 -15.44
N SER A 65 -20.48 -19.86 -16.43
CA SER A 65 -21.11 -19.60 -17.74
C SER A 65 -21.31 -20.87 -18.59
N GLY A 66 -20.82 -22.02 -18.11
CA GLY A 66 -20.80 -23.29 -18.82
C GLY A 66 -19.62 -23.40 -19.78
N ALA A 67 -18.60 -22.55 -19.74
CA ALA A 67 -17.43 -22.64 -20.61
C ALA A 67 -16.39 -23.66 -20.12
N ARG A 68 -15.66 -24.31 -21.04
CA ARG A 68 -14.47 -25.10 -20.70
C ARG A 68 -13.30 -24.13 -20.53
N VAL A 69 -12.77 -24.01 -19.32
CA VAL A 69 -11.76 -23.00 -18.98
C VAL A 69 -10.37 -23.62 -18.97
N LEU A 70 -9.48 -23.11 -19.81
CA LEU A 70 -8.10 -23.56 -19.98
C LEU A 70 -7.15 -22.46 -19.49
N LEU A 71 -6.49 -22.68 -18.35
CA LEU A 71 -5.48 -21.79 -17.81
C LEU A 71 -4.09 -22.21 -18.26
N TYR A 72 -3.54 -21.45 -19.21
CA TYR A 72 -2.19 -21.64 -19.69
C TYR A 72 -1.19 -21.01 -18.72
N THR A 73 -0.18 -21.79 -18.33
CA THR A 73 0.87 -21.34 -17.43
C THR A 73 2.17 -22.08 -17.68
N TYR A 74 3.29 -21.47 -17.31
CA TYR A 74 4.57 -22.17 -17.22
C TYR A 74 4.74 -22.90 -15.88
N ASN A 75 3.94 -22.57 -14.87
CA ASN A 75 3.97 -23.19 -13.55
C ASN A 75 2.88 -24.27 -13.42
N ARG A 76 3.26 -25.55 -13.58
CA ARG A 76 2.31 -26.67 -13.49
C ARG A 76 1.85 -27.02 -12.08
N SER A 77 2.35 -26.32 -11.05
CA SER A 77 1.98 -26.55 -9.65
C SER A 77 1.00 -25.52 -9.09
N LEU A 78 0.40 -24.67 -9.94
CA LEU A 78 -0.58 -23.68 -9.49
C LEU A 78 -1.81 -24.36 -8.88
N THR A 79 -2.31 -23.78 -7.80
CA THR A 79 -3.62 -24.12 -7.26
C THR A 79 -4.69 -23.40 -8.08
N VAL A 80 -5.63 -24.15 -8.68
CA VAL A 80 -6.73 -23.57 -9.49
C VAL A 80 -8.10 -24.03 -9.01
N PRO A 81 -9.16 -23.24 -9.25
CA PRO A 81 -10.53 -23.62 -8.90
C PRO A 81 -11.02 -24.87 -9.64
N GLU A 82 -12.01 -25.56 -9.06
CA GLU A 82 -12.67 -26.69 -9.71
C GLU A 82 -13.26 -26.28 -11.07
N GLY A 83 -13.08 -27.13 -12.08
CA GLY A 83 -13.54 -26.87 -13.45
C GLY A 83 -12.57 -26.08 -14.33
N VAL A 84 -11.40 -25.67 -13.80
CA VAL A 84 -10.31 -25.06 -14.55
C VAL A 84 -9.25 -26.11 -14.90
N GLU A 85 -8.90 -26.20 -16.19
CA GLU A 85 -7.86 -27.10 -16.69
C GLU A 85 -6.52 -26.35 -16.82
N LEU A 86 -5.47 -26.84 -16.15
CA LEU A 86 -4.11 -26.31 -16.31
C LEU A 86 -3.46 -26.85 -17.58
N VAL A 87 -2.97 -25.94 -18.44
CA VAL A 87 -2.31 -26.27 -19.70
C VAL A 87 -0.92 -25.64 -19.73
N ASP A 88 0.04 -26.31 -20.36
CA ASP A 88 1.39 -25.78 -20.48
C ASP A 88 1.44 -24.64 -21.49
N ALA A 89 1.82 -23.44 -21.04
CA ALA A 89 1.94 -22.27 -21.90
C ALA A 89 2.93 -22.46 -23.07
N ARG A 90 3.89 -23.40 -22.95
CA ARG A 90 4.81 -23.77 -24.03
C ARG A 90 4.11 -24.36 -25.25
N GLU A 91 2.86 -24.81 -25.12
CA GLU A 91 2.05 -25.23 -26.26
C GLU A 91 1.66 -24.08 -27.19
N VAL A 92 1.64 -22.84 -26.70
CA VAL A 92 1.31 -21.64 -27.47
C VAL A 92 2.54 -20.78 -27.70
N LEU A 93 3.34 -20.55 -26.66
CA LEU A 93 4.50 -19.68 -26.69
C LEU A 93 5.72 -20.40 -26.09
N SER A 94 6.57 -20.94 -26.98
CA SER A 94 7.83 -21.60 -26.64
C SER A 94 9.03 -20.67 -26.83
N GLY A 95 9.88 -20.52 -25.81
CA GLY A 95 11.12 -19.73 -25.89
C GLY A 95 11.51 -19.06 -24.56
N PRO A 96 12.66 -18.38 -24.49
CA PRO A 96 13.01 -17.55 -23.35
C PRO A 96 12.02 -16.38 -23.24
N LEU A 97 11.31 -16.30 -22.12
CA LEU A 97 10.52 -15.13 -21.78
C LEU A 97 11.48 -13.96 -21.54
N TYR A 98 11.44 -12.95 -22.40
CA TYR A 98 12.11 -11.68 -22.11
C TYR A 98 11.51 -11.10 -20.82
N GLN A 99 12.35 -10.79 -19.83
CA GLN A 99 11.88 -10.16 -18.60
C GLN A 99 11.69 -8.67 -18.90
N PHE A 100 10.46 -8.20 -19.08
CA PHE A 100 10.18 -6.77 -19.12
C PHE A 100 9.86 -6.27 -17.73
N HIS A 101 10.12 -4.99 -17.48
CA HIS A 101 9.79 -4.34 -16.21
C HIS A 101 8.81 -3.19 -16.47
N HIS A 102 7.80 -3.05 -15.62
CA HIS A 102 7.00 -1.83 -15.52
C HIS A 102 7.89 -0.66 -15.03
N ASN A 103 7.42 0.59 -15.16
CA ASN A 103 8.15 1.79 -14.70
C ASN A 103 8.48 1.82 -13.20
N ASP A 104 7.83 0.94 -12.42
CA ASP A 104 7.99 0.73 -10.99
C ASP A 104 8.92 -0.46 -10.65
N GLY A 105 9.55 -1.09 -11.66
CA GLY A 105 10.49 -2.21 -11.49
C GLY A 105 9.84 -3.59 -11.34
N ASP A 106 8.51 -3.70 -11.24
CA ASP A 106 7.81 -5.00 -11.27
C ASP A 106 7.99 -5.66 -12.65
N LEU A 107 8.07 -7.00 -12.70
CA LEU A 107 8.05 -7.73 -13.96
C LEU A 107 6.75 -7.43 -14.72
N SER A 108 6.83 -6.75 -15.86
CA SER A 108 5.73 -6.54 -16.80
C SER A 108 5.66 -7.72 -17.75
N LEU A 109 4.64 -8.56 -17.61
CA LEU A 109 4.37 -9.65 -18.55
C LEU A 109 3.24 -9.29 -19.52
N ALA A 110 2.76 -8.04 -19.49
CA ALA A 110 1.67 -7.55 -20.33
C ALA A 110 1.96 -7.74 -21.83
N LEU A 111 3.18 -7.42 -22.26
CA LEU A 111 3.65 -7.61 -23.63
C LEU A 111 3.65 -9.09 -24.06
N HIS A 112 3.92 -10.02 -23.14
CA HIS A 112 3.79 -11.46 -23.39
C HIS A 112 2.33 -11.91 -23.40
N SER A 113 1.46 -11.32 -22.58
CA SER A 113 0.03 -11.65 -22.57
C SER A 113 -0.69 -11.24 -23.85
N ASP A 114 -0.34 -10.09 -24.44
CA ASP A 114 -0.84 -9.63 -25.74
C ASP A 114 -0.39 -10.54 -26.90
N LEU A 115 0.90 -10.92 -26.94
CA LEU A 115 1.34 -11.88 -27.94
C LEU A 115 0.70 -13.25 -27.73
N PHE A 116 0.58 -13.69 -26.48
CA PHE A 116 0.00 -14.98 -26.13
C PHE A 116 -1.46 -15.07 -26.59
N ARG A 117 -2.29 -14.05 -26.34
CA ARG A 117 -3.70 -14.06 -26.78
C ARG A 117 -3.84 -14.19 -28.29
N TYR A 118 -3.04 -13.46 -29.07
CA TYR A 118 -3.08 -13.57 -30.52
C TYR A 118 -2.64 -14.95 -30.99
N LEU A 119 -1.56 -15.51 -30.43
CA LEU A 119 -1.09 -16.86 -30.76
C LEU A 119 -2.12 -17.94 -30.38
N ALA A 120 -2.72 -17.85 -29.21
CA ALA A 120 -3.72 -18.79 -28.73
C ALA A 120 -4.95 -18.81 -29.64
N ILE A 121 -5.48 -17.63 -29.98
CA ILE A 121 -6.62 -17.50 -30.88
C ILE A 121 -6.25 -17.91 -32.30
N GLN A 122 -5.07 -17.55 -32.80
CA GLN A 122 -4.62 -17.98 -34.13
C GLN A 122 -4.57 -19.51 -34.25
N LYS A 123 -4.05 -20.18 -33.21
CA LYS A 123 -3.86 -21.63 -33.19
C LYS A 123 -5.17 -22.39 -33.01
N PHE A 124 -6.04 -21.94 -32.11
CA PHE A 124 -7.21 -22.72 -31.69
C PHE A 124 -8.56 -22.07 -31.98
N GLY A 125 -8.59 -20.75 -32.19
CA GLY A 125 -9.80 -19.96 -32.20
C GLY A 125 -10.50 -19.92 -30.84
N GLY A 126 -11.73 -19.43 -30.83
CA GLY A 126 -12.55 -19.34 -29.63
C GLY A 126 -12.22 -18.12 -28.78
N TRP A 127 -12.46 -18.21 -27.47
CA TRP A 127 -12.32 -17.08 -26.56
C TRP A 127 -10.93 -17.02 -25.95
N TYR A 128 -10.41 -15.79 -25.85
CA TYR A 128 -9.38 -15.41 -24.90
C TYR A 128 -9.97 -14.46 -23.85
N MET A 129 -9.55 -14.61 -22.60
CA MET A 129 -10.02 -13.81 -21.48
C MET A 129 -8.90 -13.58 -20.45
N ASP A 130 -8.64 -12.32 -20.10
CA ASP A 130 -7.74 -11.94 -19.02
C ASP A 130 -8.31 -12.35 -17.65
N LEU A 131 -7.43 -12.53 -16.66
CA LEU A 131 -7.83 -12.91 -15.29
C LEU A 131 -8.38 -11.77 -14.44
N ASP A 132 -8.81 -10.69 -15.07
CA ASP A 132 -9.54 -9.60 -14.47
C ASP A 132 -10.87 -9.31 -15.19
N ILE A 133 -11.34 -10.25 -15.99
CA ILE A 133 -12.65 -10.22 -16.64
C ILE A 133 -13.60 -11.18 -15.92
N VAL A 134 -14.75 -10.66 -15.50
CA VAL A 134 -15.81 -11.45 -14.87
C VAL A 134 -16.99 -11.58 -15.83
N VAL A 135 -17.46 -12.81 -16.03
CA VAL A 135 -18.65 -13.10 -16.85
C VAL A 135 -19.91 -12.77 -16.04
N MET A 136 -20.70 -11.81 -16.52
CA MET A 136 -21.90 -11.33 -15.84
C MET A 136 -23.16 -12.07 -16.32
N ALA A 137 -23.23 -12.36 -17.62
CA ALA A 137 -24.32 -13.09 -18.26
C ALA A 137 -24.34 -14.58 -17.85
N SER A 138 -25.49 -15.24 -18.06
CA SER A 138 -25.66 -16.67 -17.78
C SER A 138 -24.88 -17.60 -18.73
N GLY A 139 -24.32 -17.06 -19.81
CA GLY A 139 -23.54 -17.78 -20.81
C GLY A 139 -22.77 -16.82 -21.70
N LEU A 140 -21.79 -17.35 -22.44
CA LEU A 140 -21.00 -16.57 -23.38
C LEU A 140 -21.77 -16.26 -24.67
N PRO A 141 -21.56 -15.09 -25.30
CA PRO A 141 -22.11 -14.79 -26.61
C PRO A 141 -21.80 -15.87 -27.68
N ASP A 142 -22.79 -16.16 -28.52
CA ASP A 142 -22.69 -17.18 -29.58
C ASP A 142 -22.02 -16.66 -30.86
N ASP A 143 -21.80 -15.34 -30.98
CA ASP A 143 -21.19 -14.73 -32.17
C ASP A 143 -19.83 -15.34 -32.50
N LYS A 144 -19.47 -15.37 -33.78
CA LYS A 144 -18.17 -15.90 -34.22
C LYS A 144 -17.00 -14.98 -33.85
N ILE A 145 -17.28 -13.68 -33.77
CA ILE A 145 -16.32 -12.65 -33.40
C ILE A 145 -16.89 -11.88 -32.21
N TYR A 146 -16.05 -11.61 -31.23
CA TYR A 146 -16.34 -10.72 -30.11
C TYR A 146 -15.15 -9.82 -29.86
N LEU A 147 -15.39 -8.51 -29.87
CA LEU A 147 -14.47 -7.46 -29.45
C LEU A 147 -15.32 -6.29 -28.97
N ALA A 148 -14.87 -5.50 -28.00
CA ALA A 148 -15.63 -4.37 -27.50
C ALA A 148 -14.75 -3.12 -27.30
N TYR A 149 -15.35 -1.95 -27.43
CA TYR A 149 -14.72 -0.66 -27.17
C TYR A 149 -14.51 -0.43 -25.66
N GLN A 150 -13.33 0.01 -25.23
CA GLN A 150 -13.12 0.48 -23.85
C GLN A 150 -13.49 1.95 -23.67
N GLU A 151 -13.35 2.72 -24.74
CA GLU A 151 -13.67 4.14 -24.87
C GLU A 151 -13.92 4.44 -26.36
N ASP A 152 -14.32 5.67 -26.67
CA ASP A 152 -14.73 6.05 -28.02
C ASP A 152 -13.62 5.77 -29.06
N GLY A 153 -13.88 4.80 -29.92
CA GLY A 153 -12.98 4.42 -31.02
C GLY A 153 -11.77 3.58 -30.63
N VAL A 154 -11.64 3.14 -29.37
CA VAL A 154 -10.54 2.26 -28.93
C VAL A 154 -11.08 0.93 -28.42
N ALA A 155 -10.76 -0.16 -29.12
CA ALA A 155 -11.09 -1.52 -28.74
C ALA A 155 -10.06 -2.09 -27.75
N ASN A 156 -10.51 -2.97 -26.85
CA ASN A 156 -9.66 -3.61 -25.85
C ASN A 156 -9.65 -5.13 -26.02
N ALA A 157 -8.46 -5.71 -25.91
CA ALA A 157 -8.16 -7.12 -26.15
C ALA A 157 -8.23 -8.02 -24.90
N ALA A 158 -8.63 -7.49 -23.74
CA ALA A 158 -8.73 -8.26 -22.49
C ALA A 158 -9.78 -9.39 -22.57
N VAL A 159 -10.84 -9.20 -23.36
CA VAL A 159 -11.77 -10.27 -23.74
C VAL A 159 -12.08 -10.20 -25.23
N MET A 160 -11.79 -11.28 -25.94
CA MET A 160 -11.97 -11.34 -27.39
C MET A 160 -12.22 -12.76 -27.89
N LYS A 161 -12.93 -12.86 -29.01
CA LYS A 161 -13.22 -14.13 -29.69
C LYS A 161 -13.00 -13.97 -31.18
N PHE A 162 -12.26 -14.89 -31.78
CA PHE A 162 -12.14 -14.97 -33.23
C PHE A 162 -12.05 -16.44 -33.69
N PRO A 163 -12.40 -16.75 -34.95
CA PRO A 163 -12.08 -18.04 -35.55
C PRO A 163 -10.57 -18.32 -35.57
N ALA A 164 -10.19 -19.59 -35.53
CA ALA A 164 -8.80 -19.99 -35.76
C ALA A 164 -8.32 -19.50 -37.13
N GLN A 165 -7.03 -19.19 -37.25
CA GLN A 165 -6.41 -18.74 -38.51
C GLN A 165 -7.01 -17.45 -39.08
N SER A 166 -7.61 -16.60 -38.24
CA SER A 166 -8.16 -15.31 -38.67
C SER A 166 -7.06 -14.39 -39.21
N PRO A 167 -7.21 -13.78 -40.40
CA PRO A 167 -6.19 -12.90 -40.98
C PRO A 167 -5.73 -11.76 -40.05
N ILE A 168 -6.66 -11.19 -39.27
CA ILE A 168 -6.37 -10.16 -38.28
C ILE A 168 -5.44 -10.65 -37.16
N MET A 169 -5.54 -11.93 -36.75
CA MET A 169 -4.67 -12.51 -35.73
C MET A 169 -3.27 -12.76 -36.29
N THR A 170 -3.16 -13.21 -37.55
CA THR A 170 -1.86 -13.29 -38.24
C THR A 170 -1.15 -11.94 -38.25
N ALA A 171 -1.84 -10.87 -38.66
CA ALA A 171 -1.26 -9.53 -38.67
C ALA A 171 -0.93 -9.02 -37.26
N ALA A 172 -1.77 -9.29 -36.26
CA ALA A 172 -1.49 -8.94 -34.87
C ALA A 172 -0.22 -9.63 -34.35
N ILE A 173 -0.01 -10.90 -34.69
CA ILE A 173 1.21 -11.64 -34.31
C ILE A 173 2.45 -11.05 -34.98
N GLU A 174 2.40 -10.85 -36.30
CA GLU A 174 3.53 -10.30 -37.07
C GLU A 174 3.94 -8.91 -36.55
N GLU A 175 2.97 -8.05 -36.32
CA GLU A 175 3.20 -6.70 -35.84
C GLU A 175 3.64 -6.69 -34.36
N ALA A 176 3.03 -7.51 -33.50
CA ALA A 176 3.48 -7.66 -32.12
C ALA A 176 4.95 -8.14 -32.08
N MET A 177 5.31 -9.17 -32.84
CA MET A 177 6.69 -9.66 -32.94
C MET A 177 7.67 -8.59 -33.48
N ARG A 178 7.22 -7.70 -34.36
CA ARG A 178 8.02 -6.57 -34.86
C ARG A 178 8.21 -5.47 -33.81
N LEU A 179 7.19 -5.19 -33.01
CA LEU A 179 7.18 -4.10 -32.03
C LEU A 179 7.85 -4.48 -30.71
N LEU A 180 7.80 -5.76 -30.31
CA LEU A 180 8.36 -6.26 -29.05
C LEU A 180 9.86 -5.96 -28.85
N PRO A 181 10.76 -6.14 -29.84
CA PRO A 181 12.18 -5.80 -29.69
C PRO A 181 12.46 -4.30 -29.47
N ALA A 182 11.62 -3.43 -30.03
CA ALA A 182 11.72 -1.97 -29.86
C ALA A 182 11.07 -1.50 -28.55
N ALA A 183 9.99 -2.17 -28.12
CA ALA A 183 9.36 -1.93 -26.83
C ALA A 183 10.26 -2.36 -25.64
N GLY A 184 11.13 -3.36 -25.84
CA GLY A 184 12.07 -3.84 -24.81
C GLY A 184 13.38 -3.08 -24.68
N THR A 185 13.73 -2.21 -25.64
CA THR A 185 14.98 -1.40 -25.63
C THR A 185 14.75 0.07 -25.33
N ALA A 186 13.48 0.51 -25.25
CA ALA A 186 13.12 1.87 -24.88
C ALA A 186 13.07 2.05 -23.36
N ALA A 187 13.35 3.28 -22.92
CA ALA A 187 13.38 3.70 -21.52
C ALA A 187 12.10 3.33 -20.74
N PRO A 188 12.14 3.31 -19.39
CA PRO A 188 10.95 3.14 -18.54
C PRO A 188 9.86 4.13 -18.98
N GLY A 189 8.76 3.61 -19.56
CA GLY A 189 7.66 4.40 -20.10
C GLY A 189 7.32 4.13 -21.56
N ALA A 190 7.90 3.10 -22.18
CA ALA A 190 7.45 2.63 -23.49
C ALA A 190 5.94 2.34 -23.45
N ASP A 191 5.21 2.77 -24.48
CA ASP A 191 3.75 2.76 -24.55
C ASP A 191 3.21 1.32 -24.56
N HIS A 192 2.89 0.78 -23.36
CA HIS A 192 2.42 -0.60 -23.16
C HIS A 192 1.17 -0.96 -23.98
N GLY A 193 0.41 0.04 -24.44
CA GLY A 193 -0.76 -0.14 -25.29
C GLY A 193 -0.45 -0.42 -26.77
N ILE A 194 0.82 -0.32 -27.19
CA ILE A 194 1.24 -0.46 -28.60
C ILE A 194 0.89 -1.83 -29.18
N VAL A 195 1.02 -2.92 -28.41
CA VAL A 195 0.70 -4.29 -28.88
C VAL A 195 -0.66 -4.79 -28.39
N GLY A 196 -1.31 -4.08 -27.46
CA GLY A 196 -2.65 -4.39 -26.95
C GLY A 196 -3.74 -3.54 -27.62
N PRO A 197 -4.45 -2.66 -26.89
CA PRO A 197 -5.58 -1.89 -27.41
C PRO A 197 -5.30 -1.11 -28.71
N LYS A 198 -4.14 -0.44 -28.84
CA LYS A 198 -3.84 0.36 -30.04
C LYS A 198 -3.70 -0.52 -31.29
N LEU A 199 -3.02 -1.66 -31.15
CA LEU A 199 -2.83 -2.59 -32.26
C LEU A 199 -4.16 -3.18 -32.72
N ILE A 200 -4.94 -3.75 -31.79
CA ILE A 200 -6.18 -4.42 -32.16
C ILE A 200 -7.21 -3.42 -32.71
N THR A 201 -7.24 -2.18 -32.19
CA THR A 201 -8.08 -1.10 -32.72
C THR A 201 -7.71 -0.78 -34.16
N ARG A 202 -6.44 -0.52 -34.44
CA ARG A 202 -5.95 -0.21 -35.79
C ARG A 202 -6.29 -1.35 -36.77
N LEU A 203 -5.96 -2.58 -36.38
CA LEU A 203 -6.21 -3.76 -37.20
C LEU A 203 -7.71 -4.01 -37.42
N SER A 204 -8.57 -3.69 -36.45
CA SER A 204 -10.03 -3.82 -36.62
C SER A 204 -10.53 -2.94 -37.77
N SER A 205 -10.00 -1.72 -37.89
CA SER A 205 -10.31 -0.82 -39.01
C SER A 205 -9.67 -1.27 -40.33
N GLU A 206 -8.40 -1.69 -40.32
CA GLU A 206 -7.69 -2.15 -41.53
C GLU A 206 -8.33 -3.39 -42.17
N TYR A 207 -8.87 -4.28 -41.35
CA TYR A 207 -9.58 -5.48 -41.79
C TYR A 207 -11.10 -5.29 -41.91
N ALA A 208 -11.60 -4.05 -41.75
CA ALA A 208 -13.00 -3.66 -41.87
C ALA A 208 -13.95 -4.49 -40.99
N ILE A 209 -13.54 -4.80 -39.76
CA ILE A 209 -14.35 -5.50 -38.75
C ILE A 209 -14.80 -4.56 -37.61
N ASP A 210 -14.53 -3.27 -37.72
CA ASP A 210 -14.96 -2.20 -36.81
C ASP A 210 -16.48 -2.22 -36.57
N HIS A 211 -17.27 -2.54 -37.60
CA HIS A 211 -18.72 -2.72 -37.49
C HIS A 211 -19.17 -3.93 -36.64
N LEU A 212 -18.25 -4.85 -36.32
CA LEU A 212 -18.50 -6.00 -35.43
C LEU A 212 -18.04 -5.72 -33.99
N VAL A 213 -17.35 -4.59 -33.75
CA VAL A 213 -16.91 -4.21 -32.41
C VAL A 213 -18.11 -3.71 -31.62
N ARG A 214 -18.32 -4.35 -30.47
CA ARG A 214 -19.45 -4.10 -29.59
C ARG A 214 -19.28 -2.80 -28.80
N PRO A 215 -20.39 -2.17 -28.39
CA PRO A 215 -20.35 -0.96 -27.58
C PRO A 215 -19.71 -1.22 -26.22
N LYS A 216 -19.19 -0.16 -25.59
CA LYS A 216 -18.52 -0.18 -24.29
C LYS A 216 -19.28 -0.93 -23.20
N VAL A 217 -20.60 -0.74 -23.16
CA VAL A 217 -21.51 -1.39 -22.20
C VAL A 217 -21.43 -2.92 -22.20
N SER A 218 -20.92 -3.55 -23.26
CA SER A 218 -20.84 -5.02 -23.37
C SER A 218 -19.78 -5.63 -22.45
N ALA A 219 -18.65 -4.95 -22.19
CA ALA A 219 -17.55 -5.49 -21.38
C ALA A 219 -16.80 -4.48 -20.49
N TYR A 220 -16.87 -3.19 -20.82
CA TYR A 220 -16.01 -2.16 -20.23
C TYR A 220 -16.82 -0.95 -19.72
N GLU A 221 -18.08 -1.18 -19.31
CA GLU A 221 -19.02 -0.12 -18.89
C GLU A 221 -18.44 0.77 -17.78
N ILE A 222 -17.79 0.16 -16.78
CA ILE A 222 -17.12 0.86 -15.68
C ILE A 222 -15.69 1.22 -16.12
N HIS A 223 -15.40 2.52 -16.18
CA HIS A 223 -14.08 3.03 -16.56
C HIS A 223 -13.05 2.81 -15.44
N PRO A 224 -11.74 2.66 -15.72
CA PRO A 224 -10.70 2.52 -14.70
C PRO A 224 -10.78 3.56 -13.55
N ASN A 225 -11.12 4.80 -13.87
CA ASN A 225 -11.22 5.87 -12.85
C ASN A 225 -12.43 5.73 -11.92
N GLU A 226 -13.38 4.87 -12.24
CA GLU A 226 -14.61 4.66 -11.49
C GLU A 226 -14.55 3.41 -10.59
N VAL A 227 -13.53 2.56 -10.75
CA VAL A 227 -13.49 1.20 -10.14
C VAL A 227 -13.46 1.18 -8.61
N LEU A 228 -13.26 2.33 -7.94
CA LEU A 228 -13.48 2.45 -6.50
C LEU A 228 -14.91 2.02 -6.11
N MET A 229 -15.90 2.24 -6.98
CA MET A 229 -17.30 1.82 -6.74
C MET A 229 -17.47 0.31 -6.58
N PHE A 230 -16.53 -0.49 -7.10
CA PHE A 230 -16.55 -1.94 -6.90
C PHE A 230 -16.34 -2.35 -5.43
N PHE A 231 -15.67 -1.49 -4.66
CA PHE A 231 -15.36 -1.70 -3.24
C PHE A 231 -16.35 -1.00 -2.31
N ASP A 232 -17.15 -0.04 -2.78
CA ASP A 232 -18.09 0.74 -1.96
C ASP A 232 -19.41 -0.02 -1.72
N PRO A 233 -19.73 -0.46 -0.49
CA PRO A 233 -20.99 -1.12 -0.19
C PRO A 233 -22.22 -0.26 -0.50
N ARG A 234 -22.09 1.06 -0.44
CA ARG A 234 -23.21 2.01 -0.68
C ARG A 234 -23.56 2.12 -2.17
N GLN A 235 -22.65 1.72 -3.07
CA GLN A 235 -22.84 1.80 -4.52
C GLN A 235 -23.19 0.45 -5.15
N CYS A 236 -23.19 -0.64 -4.38
CA CYS A 236 -23.38 -2.00 -4.86
C CYS A 236 -24.58 -2.15 -5.82
N GLU A 237 -25.76 -1.66 -5.44
CA GLU A 237 -26.98 -1.72 -6.27
C GLU A 237 -26.83 -0.94 -7.58
N ALA A 238 -26.29 0.28 -7.53
CA ALA A 238 -26.06 1.11 -8.70
C ALA A 238 -25.05 0.48 -9.69
N VAL A 239 -24.04 -0.24 -9.19
CA VAL A 239 -23.10 -0.97 -10.05
C VAL A 239 -23.81 -2.12 -10.77
N PHE A 240 -24.66 -2.88 -10.07
CA PHE A 240 -25.44 -3.96 -10.71
C PHE A 240 -26.42 -3.42 -11.76
N GLU A 241 -27.09 -2.29 -11.50
CA GLU A 241 -27.98 -1.66 -12.47
C GLU A 241 -27.23 -1.23 -13.73
N ARG A 242 -26.06 -0.59 -13.59
CA ARG A 242 -25.22 -0.20 -14.75
C ARG A 242 -24.77 -1.41 -15.58
N LEU A 243 -24.48 -2.52 -14.93
CA LEU A 243 -23.97 -3.74 -15.57
C LEU A 243 -25.08 -4.72 -16.00
N ALA A 244 -26.36 -4.36 -15.86
CA ALA A 244 -27.48 -5.28 -16.07
C ALA A 244 -27.55 -5.85 -17.51
N SER A 245 -27.06 -5.10 -18.50
CA SER A 245 -26.99 -5.53 -19.91
C SER A 245 -25.59 -5.95 -20.36
N SER A 246 -24.60 -5.98 -19.47
CA SER A 246 -23.22 -6.29 -19.81
C SER A 246 -23.00 -7.80 -19.90
N ASP A 247 -22.27 -8.25 -20.93
CA ASP A 247 -21.82 -9.63 -21.04
C ASP A 247 -20.71 -9.90 -20.00
N PHE A 248 -19.81 -8.94 -19.84
CA PHE A 248 -18.65 -8.98 -18.95
C PHE A 248 -18.47 -7.69 -18.16
N VAL A 249 -17.69 -7.75 -17.08
CA VAL A 249 -17.13 -6.57 -16.41
C VAL A 249 -15.62 -6.72 -16.27
N HIS A 250 -14.89 -5.66 -16.58
CA HIS A 250 -13.43 -5.58 -16.40
C HIS A 250 -13.11 -4.96 -15.04
N LEU A 251 -12.28 -5.65 -14.26
CA LEU A 251 -11.86 -5.22 -12.92
C LEU A 251 -10.67 -4.26 -12.94
N TRP A 252 -9.95 -4.18 -14.06
CA TRP A 252 -8.79 -3.31 -14.25
C TRP A 252 -7.68 -3.60 -13.22
N ASN A 253 -7.29 -4.87 -13.13
CA ASN A 253 -6.36 -5.35 -12.11
C ASN A 253 -4.97 -4.67 -12.16
N ASP A 254 -4.57 -4.11 -13.31
CA ASP A 254 -3.33 -3.34 -13.42
C ASP A 254 -3.42 -1.99 -12.69
N LEU A 255 -4.60 -1.35 -12.65
CA LEU A 255 -4.82 -0.17 -11.82
C LEU A 255 -4.80 -0.56 -10.34
N TRP A 256 -5.39 -1.69 -9.95
CA TRP A 256 -5.31 -2.19 -8.58
C TRP A 256 -3.87 -2.56 -8.18
N ARG A 257 -3.07 -3.07 -9.13
CA ARG A 257 -1.63 -3.27 -8.96
C ARG A 257 -0.93 -1.94 -8.74
N ALA A 258 -1.24 -0.90 -9.51
CA ALA A 258 -0.69 0.44 -9.33
C ALA A 258 -1.10 1.08 -7.99
N LEU A 259 -2.33 0.80 -7.53
CA LEU A 259 -2.87 1.18 -6.22
C LEU A 259 -2.41 0.25 -5.07
N ARG A 260 -1.71 -0.85 -5.40
CA ARG A 260 -1.20 -1.87 -4.48
C ARG A 260 -2.27 -2.50 -3.56
N ILE A 261 -3.50 -2.64 -4.05
CA ILE A 261 -4.59 -3.32 -3.31
C ILE A 261 -4.17 -4.78 -3.04
N PRO A 262 -4.16 -5.25 -1.77
CA PRO A 262 -3.76 -6.60 -1.43
C PRO A 262 -4.83 -7.60 -1.86
N LYS A 263 -4.56 -8.30 -2.96
CA LYS A 263 -5.52 -9.20 -3.60
C LYS A 263 -5.77 -10.50 -2.84
N ASN A 264 -4.94 -10.80 -1.84
CA ASN A 264 -5.13 -11.90 -0.89
C ASN A 264 -6.13 -11.57 0.23
N LEU A 265 -6.69 -10.34 0.25
CA LEU A 265 -7.80 -9.96 1.13
C LEU A 265 -9.07 -9.82 0.30
N GLY A 266 -10.21 -10.23 0.86
CA GLY A 266 -11.49 -10.01 0.21
C GLY A 266 -11.91 -8.54 0.24
N PRO A 267 -12.86 -8.16 -0.62
CA PRO A 267 -13.39 -6.81 -0.67
C PRO A 267 -14.24 -6.48 0.57
N PRO A 268 -14.55 -5.19 0.81
CA PRO A 268 -15.45 -4.79 1.88
C PRO A 268 -16.78 -5.51 1.82
N GLU A 269 -17.30 -5.93 2.97
CA GLU A 269 -18.56 -6.66 3.04
C GLU A 269 -19.72 -5.82 2.50
N GLY A 270 -20.59 -6.44 1.69
CA GLY A 270 -21.72 -5.78 1.05
C GLY A 270 -21.37 -5.00 -0.22
N SER A 271 -20.09 -4.89 -0.58
CA SER A 271 -19.66 -4.32 -1.87
C SER A 271 -20.11 -5.17 -3.06
N PHE A 272 -20.00 -4.58 -4.26
CA PHE A 272 -20.26 -5.29 -5.52
C PHE A 272 -19.38 -6.54 -5.64
N LEU A 273 -18.07 -6.42 -5.35
CA LEU A 273 -17.15 -7.54 -5.42
C LEU A 273 -17.45 -8.61 -4.36
N ASP A 274 -17.85 -8.21 -3.15
CA ASP A 274 -18.26 -9.18 -2.11
C ASP A 274 -19.49 -9.99 -2.55
N THR A 275 -20.44 -9.31 -3.20
CA THR A 275 -21.64 -9.97 -3.74
C THR A 275 -21.27 -10.97 -4.84
N LEU A 276 -20.31 -10.62 -5.72
CA LEU A 276 -19.80 -11.54 -6.73
C LEU A 276 -19.02 -12.71 -6.10
N PHE A 277 -18.19 -12.47 -5.08
CA PHE A 277 -17.48 -13.52 -4.36
C PHE A 277 -18.46 -14.53 -3.77
N LYS A 278 -19.51 -14.05 -3.10
CA LYS A 278 -20.61 -14.89 -2.58
C LYS A 278 -21.31 -15.66 -3.69
N ARG A 279 -21.65 -14.99 -4.81
CA ARG A 279 -22.30 -15.62 -5.98
C ARG A 279 -21.49 -16.79 -6.55
N PHE A 280 -20.17 -16.67 -6.59
CA PHE A 280 -19.28 -17.69 -7.16
C PHE A 280 -18.60 -18.56 -6.10
N GLY A 281 -19.08 -18.53 -4.85
CA GLY A 281 -18.65 -19.42 -3.77
C GLY A 281 -17.19 -19.21 -3.32
N ILE A 282 -16.68 -17.99 -3.43
CA ILE A 282 -15.37 -17.60 -2.89
C ILE A 282 -15.57 -17.24 -1.43
N ASP A 283 -15.05 -18.08 -0.55
CA ASP A 283 -15.11 -17.86 0.89
C ASP A 283 -13.92 -17.02 1.35
N VAL A 284 -14.20 -15.92 2.04
CA VAL A 284 -13.18 -15.04 2.61
C VAL A 284 -13.42 -14.97 4.11
N PRO A 285 -12.43 -15.35 4.94
CA PRO A 285 -12.52 -15.26 6.38
C PRO A 285 -12.92 -13.85 6.84
N GLN A 286 -13.75 -13.75 7.88
CA GLN A 286 -14.31 -12.47 8.35
C GLN A 286 -13.23 -11.43 8.72
N GLY A 287 -12.05 -11.87 9.16
CA GLY A 287 -10.90 -11.00 9.45
C GLY A 287 -9.92 -10.77 8.29
N ALA A 288 -10.19 -11.33 7.11
CA ALA A 288 -9.32 -11.24 5.93
C ALA A 288 -9.94 -10.35 4.83
N ARG A 289 -10.57 -9.24 5.23
CA ARG A 289 -11.27 -8.32 4.33
C ARG A 289 -10.75 -6.90 4.46
N LEU A 290 -10.75 -6.21 3.33
CA LEU A 290 -10.47 -4.79 3.23
C LEU A 290 -11.60 -3.97 3.85
N SER A 291 -11.27 -2.87 4.52
CA SER A 291 -12.23 -1.81 4.81
C SER A 291 -12.38 -0.89 3.61
N PHE A 292 -13.56 -0.31 3.41
CA PHE A 292 -13.78 0.61 2.31
C PHE A 292 -12.93 1.87 2.48
N GLU A 293 -12.81 2.36 3.72
CA GLU A 293 -12.05 3.56 4.07
C GLU A 293 -10.56 3.43 3.71
N ALA A 294 -9.97 2.24 3.89
CA ALA A 294 -8.59 1.98 3.48
C ALA A 294 -8.45 2.04 1.95
N VAL A 295 -9.37 1.40 1.22
CA VAL A 295 -9.34 1.38 -0.25
C VAL A 295 -9.56 2.80 -0.79
N GLU A 296 -10.55 3.54 -0.29
CA GLU A 296 -10.80 4.93 -0.65
C GLU A 296 -9.59 5.82 -0.38
N GLY A 297 -8.92 5.64 0.76
CA GLY A 297 -7.66 6.31 1.08
C GLY A 297 -6.58 6.08 0.02
N TRP A 298 -6.37 4.83 -0.40
CA TRP A 298 -5.38 4.49 -1.45
C TRP A 298 -5.74 5.10 -2.81
N PHE A 299 -7.01 5.10 -3.20
CA PHE A 299 -7.46 5.76 -4.44
C PHE A 299 -7.22 7.27 -4.37
N ARG A 300 -7.60 7.91 -3.26
CA ARG A 300 -7.43 9.35 -3.06
C ARG A 300 -5.95 9.73 -3.14
N GLU A 301 -5.08 9.00 -2.47
CA GLU A 301 -3.64 9.22 -2.52
C GLU A 301 -3.10 9.08 -3.95
N PHE A 302 -3.44 8.01 -4.66
CA PHE A 302 -2.99 7.78 -6.02
C PHE A 302 -3.40 8.90 -6.98
N TRP A 303 -4.64 9.39 -6.89
CA TRP A 303 -5.13 10.47 -7.74
C TRP A 303 -4.51 11.82 -7.37
N ILE A 304 -4.37 12.14 -6.09
CA ILE A 304 -3.65 13.33 -5.63
C ILE A 304 -2.21 13.29 -6.15
N MET A 305 -1.53 12.15 -6.04
CA MET A 305 -0.16 11.98 -6.52
C MET A 305 -0.05 12.09 -8.05
N LYS A 306 -1.05 11.59 -8.79
CA LYS A 306 -1.10 11.72 -10.25
C LYS A 306 -1.37 13.17 -10.69
N GLU A 307 -2.25 13.88 -10.00
CA GLU A 307 -2.55 15.30 -10.25
C GLU A 307 -1.35 16.18 -9.89
N LEU A 308 -0.69 15.90 -8.77
CA LEU A 308 0.57 16.55 -8.37
C LEU A 308 1.68 16.28 -9.37
N LYS A 309 1.84 15.04 -9.87
CA LYS A 309 2.79 14.73 -10.97
C LYS A 309 2.51 15.59 -12.20
N GLN A 310 1.25 15.69 -12.63
CA GLN A 310 0.87 16.48 -13.80
C GLN A 310 1.14 17.99 -13.60
N LYS A 311 0.96 18.49 -12.38
CA LYS A 311 1.24 19.89 -11.99
C LYS A 311 2.72 20.19 -11.75
N LEU A 312 3.53 19.20 -11.35
CA LEU A 312 4.96 19.35 -11.06
C LEU A 312 5.85 19.06 -12.28
N SER A 313 5.29 18.47 -13.35
CA SER A 313 5.94 18.31 -14.66
C SER A 313 6.38 19.64 -15.31
N THR A 314 6.10 20.78 -14.68
CA THR A 314 6.44 22.13 -15.16
C THR A 314 7.67 22.78 -14.51
N GLN A 315 8.32 22.22 -13.48
CA GLN A 315 9.54 22.82 -12.89
C GLN A 315 10.58 21.77 -12.46
N SER A 316 11.81 21.85 -12.99
CA SER A 316 12.93 20.95 -12.72
C SER A 316 13.86 21.44 -11.60
N VAL A 317 14.48 20.50 -10.88
CA VAL A 317 15.49 20.77 -9.82
C VAL A 317 16.90 20.36 -10.33
N PRO A 318 17.99 21.06 -9.95
CA PRO A 318 19.32 20.85 -10.54
C PRO A 318 20.04 19.56 -10.11
N TYR A 319 20.84 19.04 -11.05
CA TYR A 319 21.49 17.73 -11.09
C TYR A 319 22.71 17.55 -10.15
N ASP A 320 23.21 18.62 -9.52
CA ASP A 320 24.49 18.63 -8.79
C ASP A 320 24.42 18.16 -7.32
N ALA A 321 23.21 18.03 -6.76
CA ALA A 321 23.02 17.59 -5.37
C ALA A 321 23.27 16.07 -5.16
N LEU A 322 23.14 15.25 -6.22
CA LEU A 322 23.23 13.79 -6.12
C LEU A 322 24.64 13.22 -6.29
N ASP A 323 25.48 13.89 -7.07
CA ASP A 323 26.88 13.50 -7.24
C ASP A 323 27.69 13.63 -5.95
N HIS A 324 27.24 14.47 -5.01
CA HIS A 324 27.81 14.57 -3.66
C HIS A 324 27.40 13.39 -2.75
N LEU A 325 26.20 12.83 -2.93
CA LEU A 325 25.67 11.70 -2.15
C LEU A 325 26.22 10.35 -2.63
N ALA A 326 26.41 10.19 -3.93
CA ALA A 326 26.97 8.96 -4.51
C ALA A 326 28.44 8.71 -4.10
N ARG A 327 29.21 9.79 -3.85
CA ARG A 327 30.62 9.69 -3.42
C ARG A 327 30.78 9.28 -1.95
N SER A 328 29.78 9.49 -1.10
CA SER A 328 29.84 9.07 0.31
C SER A 328 29.62 7.57 0.54
N ILE A 329 29.18 6.81 -0.48
CA ILE A 329 28.79 5.39 -0.33
C ILE A 329 29.92 4.41 -0.72
N GLN A 330 31.04 4.88 -1.28
CA GLN A 330 32.17 4.01 -1.67
C GLN A 330 33.34 3.99 -0.68
N ILE A 331 33.12 3.60 0.59
CA ILE A 331 34.22 3.09 1.44
C ILE A 331 33.71 1.95 2.34
N SER A 332 33.71 0.72 1.81
CA SER A 332 34.38 -0.47 2.38
C SER A 332 33.80 -1.74 1.75
N GLY A 333 34.66 -2.45 1.01
CA GLY A 333 34.29 -3.63 0.23
C GLY A 333 33.88 -4.84 1.08
N TRP A 334 32.88 -5.57 0.58
CA TRP A 334 32.39 -6.82 1.13
C TRP A 334 33.18 -8.03 0.60
N ARG A 335 33.44 -9.02 1.47
CA ARG A 335 33.81 -10.41 1.10
C ARG A 335 33.01 -11.41 1.97
N PRO A 336 32.66 -12.60 1.47
CA PRO A 336 31.73 -13.51 2.13
C PRO A 336 32.42 -14.50 3.09
N GLY A 337 31.75 -14.84 4.19
CA GLY A 337 32.15 -15.90 5.12
C GLY A 337 30.98 -16.50 5.91
N VAL A 338 30.55 -17.69 5.47
CA VAL A 338 29.92 -18.85 6.15
C VAL A 338 29.29 -18.69 7.55
N ARG A 339 28.02 -19.11 7.65
CA ARG A 339 27.20 -19.27 8.89
C ARG A 339 27.77 -20.33 9.86
N SER A 340 27.57 -20.10 11.15
CA SER A 340 27.32 -21.15 12.13
C SER A 340 26.19 -20.71 13.08
N LEU A 341 25.13 -21.52 13.15
CA LEU A 341 24.02 -21.38 14.09
C LEU A 341 24.49 -21.75 15.51
N GLY A 342 24.05 -20.98 16.50
CA GLY A 342 24.07 -21.33 17.91
C GLY A 342 22.76 -20.89 18.55
N ASN A 343 21.96 -21.86 19.01
CA ASN A 343 20.73 -21.62 19.75
C ASN A 343 21.01 -20.87 21.05
N ALA A 344 20.16 -19.89 21.39
CA ALA A 344 20.07 -19.35 22.73
C ALA A 344 18.60 -19.33 23.16
N GLU A 345 18.35 -19.97 24.29
CA GLU A 345 17.06 -20.16 24.94
C GLU A 345 16.42 -18.84 25.37
N THR A 346 15.10 -18.76 25.22
CA THR A 346 14.26 -17.67 25.71
C THR A 346 13.91 -17.90 27.18
N SER A 347 14.18 -16.91 28.03
CA SER A 347 13.66 -16.83 29.40
C SER A 347 12.57 -15.74 29.49
N PRO A 348 11.41 -16.02 30.09
CA PRO A 348 10.36 -15.02 30.34
C PRO A 348 10.50 -14.38 31.74
N GLN A 349 10.06 -13.11 31.84
CA GLN A 349 9.99 -12.20 33.01
C GLN A 349 11.26 -11.35 33.23
N GLY A 350 11.23 -10.07 32.82
CA GLY A 350 12.41 -9.20 32.75
C GLY A 350 12.64 -8.30 33.96
N ASP A 351 13.79 -8.49 34.64
CA ASP A 351 14.48 -7.48 35.43
C ASP A 351 14.99 -6.36 34.50
N HIS A 352 14.21 -5.30 34.29
CA HIS A 352 14.68 -4.12 33.57
C HIS A 352 15.65 -3.32 34.43
N LEU A 353 16.77 -2.87 33.84
CA LEU A 353 17.71 -1.99 34.52
C LEU A 353 17.05 -0.62 34.78
N LEU A 354 17.14 -0.16 36.04
CA LEU A 354 16.65 1.14 36.47
C LEU A 354 17.71 2.22 36.23
N ALA A 355 17.25 3.43 35.89
CA ALA A 355 18.08 4.61 35.80
C ALA A 355 18.61 5.01 37.18
N GLY A 356 19.87 5.46 37.24
CA GLY A 356 20.47 6.00 38.46
C GLY A 356 19.80 7.31 38.91
N GLU A 357 19.32 8.11 37.96
CA GLU A 357 18.56 9.34 38.20
C GLU A 357 17.29 9.37 37.33
N PRO A 358 16.14 8.93 37.86
CA PRO A 358 14.85 9.06 37.19
C PRO A 358 14.55 10.50 36.78
N GLN A 359 13.90 10.65 35.63
CA GLN A 359 13.58 11.93 35.00
C GLN A 359 12.14 11.88 34.49
N THR A 360 11.56 13.03 34.13
CA THR A 360 10.25 13.11 33.50
C THR A 360 10.40 13.41 32.01
N LEU A 361 9.78 12.58 31.17
CA LEU A 361 9.75 12.70 29.72
C LEU A 361 8.35 13.12 29.28
N LYS A 362 8.29 14.07 28.36
CA LYS A 362 7.04 14.63 27.83
C LYS A 362 6.91 14.35 26.34
N THR A 363 5.70 14.02 25.92
CA THR A 363 5.34 13.83 24.50
C THR A 363 3.94 14.37 24.21
N LEU A 364 3.55 14.42 22.94
CA LEU A 364 2.21 14.82 22.49
C LEU A 364 1.54 13.64 21.77
N TRP A 365 0.28 13.37 22.09
CA TRP A 365 -0.55 12.41 21.38
C TRP A 365 -1.90 13.00 20.96
N HIS A 366 -2.26 12.78 19.70
CA HIS A 366 -3.60 13.06 19.18
C HIS A 366 -4.12 11.84 18.42
N GLY A 367 -5.17 11.24 18.96
CA GLY A 367 -5.81 10.02 18.46
C GLY A 367 -6.70 9.43 19.55
N GLU A 368 -7.54 8.46 19.20
CA GLU A 368 -8.41 7.78 20.16
C GLU A 368 -7.63 6.80 21.06
N THR A 369 -6.60 6.16 20.51
CA THR A 369 -5.75 5.19 21.19
C THR A 369 -4.28 5.45 20.85
N ILE A 370 -3.36 5.04 21.73
CA ILE A 370 -1.92 5.03 21.43
C ILE A 370 -1.58 3.67 20.82
N GLY A 371 -0.94 3.68 19.65
CA GLY A 371 -0.56 2.45 18.95
C GLY A 371 0.46 1.61 19.72
N PRO A 372 0.51 0.29 19.49
CA PRO A 372 1.38 -0.63 20.23
C PRO A 372 2.88 -0.32 20.04
N TYR A 373 3.31 0.15 18.87
CA TYR A 373 4.69 0.58 18.66
C TYR A 373 5.07 1.80 19.53
N GLN A 374 4.19 2.79 19.62
CA GLN A 374 4.40 3.95 20.49
C GLN A 374 4.34 3.56 21.97
N LEU A 375 3.42 2.67 22.36
CA LEU A 375 3.39 2.14 23.73
C LEU A 375 4.67 1.39 24.08
N MET A 376 5.24 0.61 23.17
CA MET A 376 6.55 -0.04 23.36
C MET A 376 7.66 1.00 23.58
N CYS A 377 7.71 2.04 22.76
CA CYS A 377 8.65 3.15 22.91
C CYS A 377 8.51 3.85 24.27
N LEU A 378 7.31 4.26 24.65
CA LEU A 378 7.05 4.91 25.94
C LEU A 378 7.33 3.97 27.13
N LYS A 379 6.97 2.68 27.01
CA LYS A 379 7.21 1.65 28.02
C LYS A 379 8.70 1.48 28.29
N SER A 380 9.56 1.67 27.29
CA SER A 380 11.02 1.56 27.48
C SER A 380 11.56 2.59 28.49
N PHE A 381 11.00 3.80 28.55
CA PHE A 381 11.36 4.80 29.56
C PHE A 381 10.77 4.46 30.92
N ALA A 382 9.49 4.09 30.97
CA ALA A 382 8.81 3.73 32.21
C ALA A 382 9.44 2.50 32.89
N ALA A 383 9.84 1.50 32.10
CA ALA A 383 10.52 0.30 32.59
C ALA A 383 11.90 0.58 33.18
N SER A 384 12.56 1.67 32.75
CA SER A 384 13.81 2.16 33.35
C SER A 384 13.57 3.10 34.55
N GLY A 385 12.32 3.26 35.00
CA GLY A 385 11.98 4.05 36.18
C GLY A 385 11.71 5.53 35.92
N HIS A 386 11.72 5.98 34.66
CA HIS A 386 11.36 7.35 34.34
C HIS A 386 9.83 7.57 34.37
N ARG A 387 9.41 8.81 34.63
CA ARG A 387 8.00 9.21 34.49
C ARG A 387 7.72 9.62 33.07
N VAL A 388 6.63 9.10 32.49
CA VAL A 388 6.17 9.45 31.14
C VAL A 388 4.88 10.25 31.24
N GLU A 389 4.91 11.47 30.69
CA GLU A 389 3.77 12.37 30.56
C GLU A 389 3.37 12.49 29.08
N VAL A 390 2.15 12.09 28.75
CA VAL A 390 1.54 12.23 27.43
C VAL A 390 0.57 13.41 27.49
N PHE A 391 0.89 14.48 26.77
CA PHE A 391 -0.04 15.59 26.60
C PHE A 391 -1.06 15.22 25.52
N SER A 392 -2.34 15.36 25.83
CA SER A 392 -3.42 15.13 24.86
C SER A 392 -4.58 16.09 25.07
N TYR A 393 -5.33 16.36 24.00
CA TYR A 393 -6.61 17.06 24.08
C TYR A 393 -7.76 16.13 24.47
N ASN A 394 -7.54 14.80 24.46
CA ASN A 394 -8.48 13.81 24.99
C ASN A 394 -8.04 13.45 26.43
N ARG A 395 -8.75 13.97 27.43
CA ARG A 395 -8.44 13.69 28.85
C ARG A 395 -8.81 12.28 29.29
N ASP A 396 -9.71 11.63 28.55
CA ASP A 396 -10.15 10.26 28.80
C ASP A 396 -9.39 9.25 27.93
N LEU A 397 -8.20 9.63 27.43
CA LEU A 397 -7.35 8.75 26.64
C LEU A 397 -7.03 7.49 27.45
N ASN A 398 -7.47 6.34 26.94
CA ASN A 398 -7.21 5.06 27.58
C ASN A 398 -5.74 4.69 27.45
N VAL A 399 -4.99 4.86 28.54
CA VAL A 399 -3.56 4.55 28.61
C VAL A 399 -3.25 3.62 29.79
N PRO A 400 -2.15 2.86 29.72
CA PRO A 400 -1.66 2.09 30.86
C PRO A 400 -1.33 2.97 32.08
N ASP A 401 -1.38 2.37 33.27
CA ASP A 401 -1.15 3.02 34.58
C ASP A 401 0.23 3.69 34.75
N TRP A 402 1.22 3.27 33.98
CA TRP A 402 2.56 3.85 33.95
C TRP A 402 2.69 5.11 33.07
N VAL A 403 1.61 5.55 32.42
CA VAL A 403 1.52 6.79 31.66
C VAL A 403 0.66 7.81 32.41
N SER A 404 1.17 9.03 32.58
CA SER A 404 0.39 10.19 33.04
C SER A 404 -0.19 10.93 31.84
N VAL A 405 -1.50 11.15 31.78
CA VAL A 405 -2.13 11.99 30.75
C VAL A 405 -2.27 13.40 31.28
N GLU A 406 -1.67 14.36 30.57
CA GLU A 406 -1.75 15.80 30.88
C GLU A 406 -2.58 16.52 29.81
N ASP A 407 -3.24 17.62 30.16
CA ASP A 407 -4.07 18.38 29.21
C ASP A 407 -3.21 19.24 28.28
N ALA A 408 -3.23 18.93 26.98
CA ALA A 408 -2.51 19.69 25.96
C ALA A 408 -2.96 21.16 25.86
N ALA A 409 -4.22 21.46 26.23
CA ALA A 409 -4.75 22.82 26.25
C ALA A 409 -4.06 23.72 27.29
N GLU A 410 -3.38 23.14 28.29
CA GLU A 410 -2.56 23.90 29.22
C GLU A 410 -1.29 24.46 28.57
N ILE A 411 -0.83 23.87 27.46
CA ILE A 411 0.33 24.37 26.71
C ILE A 411 -0.14 25.31 25.60
N LEU A 412 -1.01 24.81 24.71
CA LEU A 412 -1.55 25.57 23.58
C LEU A 412 -2.99 25.13 23.28
N PRO A 413 -3.87 26.06 22.85
CA PRO A 413 -5.23 25.72 22.43
C PRO A 413 -5.27 24.72 21.26
N ARG A 414 -6.29 23.87 21.25
CA ARG A 414 -6.47 22.79 20.27
C ARG A 414 -6.46 23.29 18.84
N GLU A 415 -7.15 24.39 18.59
CA GLU A 415 -7.32 25.03 17.29
C GLU A 415 -6.02 25.63 16.72
N VAL A 416 -5.02 25.87 17.56
CA VAL A 416 -3.69 26.36 17.13
C VAL A 416 -2.79 25.21 16.69
N VAL A 417 -2.95 24.04 17.34
CA VAL A 417 -2.08 22.87 17.13
C VAL A 417 -2.64 21.91 16.10
N LEU A 418 -3.97 21.82 15.97
CA LEU A 418 -4.65 20.85 15.11
C LEU A 418 -5.40 21.55 13.98
N ARG A 419 -4.99 21.28 12.74
CA ARG A 419 -5.64 21.81 11.53
C ARG A 419 -6.50 20.74 10.85
N PRO A 420 -7.81 20.97 10.65
CA PRO A 420 -8.67 20.05 9.92
C PRO A 420 -8.20 19.86 8.47
N LEU A 421 -8.24 18.62 7.98
CA LEU A 421 -7.82 18.25 6.61
C LEU A 421 -8.98 18.04 5.62
N GLY A 422 -10.19 18.47 5.99
CA GLY A 422 -11.38 18.46 5.12
C GLY A 422 -12.30 17.26 5.27
N GLU A 423 -11.89 16.23 6.02
CA GLU A 423 -12.69 15.07 6.41
C GLU A 423 -13.00 15.13 7.92
N GLU A 424 -14.16 14.61 8.33
CA GLU A 424 -14.56 14.56 9.74
C GLU A 424 -13.55 13.73 10.54
N GLY A 425 -12.91 14.35 11.54
CA GLY A 425 -11.91 13.69 12.40
C GLY A 425 -10.46 13.70 11.89
N ALA A 426 -10.18 14.12 10.66
CA ALA A 426 -8.81 14.16 10.11
C ALA A 426 -8.09 15.48 10.44
N PHE A 427 -6.96 15.42 11.14
CA PHE A 427 -6.17 16.59 11.54
C PHE A 427 -4.68 16.45 11.19
N ALA A 428 -4.08 17.54 10.71
CA ALA A 428 -2.62 17.72 10.76
C ALA A 428 -2.22 18.29 12.13
N ILE A 429 -1.12 17.80 12.69
CA ILE A 429 -0.61 18.20 14.01
C ILE A 429 0.62 19.11 13.83
N HIS A 430 0.58 20.31 14.42
CA HIS A 430 1.71 21.23 14.46
C HIS A 430 2.66 20.85 15.61
N ALA A 431 3.26 19.66 15.55
CA ALA A 431 4.03 19.08 16.65
C ALA A 431 5.24 19.94 17.06
N ASN A 432 5.91 20.62 16.11
CA ASN A 432 7.05 21.49 16.40
C ASN A 432 6.63 22.71 17.26
N LEU A 433 5.52 23.37 16.90
CA LEU A 433 4.97 24.48 17.69
C LEU A 433 4.68 24.05 19.12
N PHE A 434 3.98 22.91 19.27
CA PHE A 434 3.65 22.39 20.59
C PHE A 434 4.90 22.02 21.40
N ARG A 435 5.86 21.32 20.78
CA ARG A 435 7.13 20.93 21.40
C ARG A 435 7.88 22.14 21.94
N TYR A 436 8.05 23.19 21.12
CA TYR A 436 8.77 24.38 21.56
C TYR A 436 8.02 25.13 22.66
N ALA A 437 6.68 25.22 22.58
CA ALA A 437 5.86 25.87 23.60
C ALA A 437 5.92 25.12 24.93
N LEU A 438 5.83 23.80 24.89
CA LEU A 438 5.93 22.94 26.07
C LEU A 438 7.31 23.07 26.73
N LEU A 439 8.39 22.96 25.96
CA LEU A 439 9.75 23.11 26.49
C LEU A 439 10.02 24.53 26.99
N GLN A 440 9.45 25.55 26.34
CA GLN A 440 9.59 26.94 26.78
C GLN A 440 8.91 27.14 28.14
N LYS A 441 7.71 26.57 28.32
CA LYS A 441 6.90 26.75 29.52
C LYS A 441 7.40 25.90 30.69
N LEU A 442 7.71 24.62 30.45
CA LEU A 442 7.98 23.64 31.50
C LEU A 442 9.45 23.19 31.57
N GLY A 443 10.21 23.34 30.48
CA GLY A 443 11.53 22.74 30.35
C GLY A 443 11.49 21.21 30.44
N GLY A 444 12.65 20.61 30.76
CA GLY A 444 12.80 19.17 30.87
C GLY A 444 13.03 18.50 29.52
N TRP A 445 12.61 17.23 29.42
CA TRP A 445 12.80 16.41 28.23
C TRP A 445 11.55 16.33 27.37
N TRP A 446 11.73 16.52 26.08
CA TRP A 446 10.81 16.09 25.04
C TRP A 446 11.28 14.79 24.39
N ILE A 447 10.35 13.88 24.12
CA ILE A 447 10.55 12.72 23.24
C ILE A 447 9.39 12.58 22.25
N ASP A 448 9.69 12.24 21.00
CA ASP A 448 8.66 11.79 20.06
C ASP A 448 8.19 10.38 20.47
N PRO A 449 6.91 10.03 20.24
CA PRO A 449 6.33 8.80 20.76
C PRO A 449 6.88 7.53 20.09
N ASP A 450 7.63 7.66 19.00
CA ASP A 450 8.29 6.60 18.24
C ASP A 450 9.81 6.53 18.53
N VAL A 451 10.26 7.05 19.69
CA VAL A 451 11.65 6.93 20.16
C VAL A 451 11.74 5.87 21.25
N LEU A 452 12.57 4.86 21.03
CA LEU A 452 12.87 3.79 21.97
C LEU A 452 14.10 4.13 22.82
N LEU A 453 14.01 3.95 24.15
CA LEU A 453 15.14 4.02 25.06
C LEU A 453 15.92 2.70 25.06
N LEU A 454 17.22 2.79 24.79
CA LEU A 454 18.14 1.65 24.73
C LEU A 454 19.01 1.50 25.98
N LYS A 455 19.28 2.61 26.68
CA LYS A 455 20.05 2.65 27.93
C LYS A 455 19.22 3.30 29.04
N PRO A 456 19.27 2.77 30.28
CA PRO A 456 18.43 3.27 31.35
C PRO A 456 18.76 4.72 31.73
N ASP A 457 20.02 5.13 31.70
CA ASP A 457 20.41 6.50 32.03
C ASP A 457 20.27 7.45 30.83
N LEU A 458 19.66 8.62 31.06
CA LEU A 458 19.60 9.68 30.06
C LEU A 458 20.89 10.50 30.03
N PRO A 459 21.27 11.08 28.88
CA PRO A 459 22.45 11.92 28.78
C PRO A 459 22.44 13.10 29.77
N PRO A 460 23.58 13.42 30.41
CA PRO A 460 23.66 14.47 31.43
C PRO A 460 23.58 15.89 30.81
N GLY A 461 23.26 16.87 31.65
CA GLY A 461 23.21 18.28 31.29
C GLY A 461 21.79 18.85 31.21
N ASN A 462 21.70 20.19 31.06
CA ASN A 462 20.42 20.92 31.09
C ASN A 462 19.92 21.29 29.68
N VAL A 463 20.79 21.20 28.67
CA VAL A 463 20.45 21.35 27.25
C VAL A 463 21.01 20.15 26.51
N PHE A 464 20.18 19.48 25.71
CA PHE A 464 20.56 18.30 24.95
C PHE A 464 20.04 18.37 23.51
N PHE A 465 20.92 18.04 22.58
CA PHE A 465 20.60 17.72 21.19
C PHE A 465 21.25 16.40 20.82
N ALA A 466 20.51 15.53 20.15
CA ALA A 466 21.10 14.34 19.54
C ALA A 466 22.05 14.73 18.39
N GLY A 467 22.87 13.77 17.96
CA GLY A 467 23.76 13.93 16.82
C GLY A 467 23.00 14.22 15.53
N LEU A 468 23.72 14.80 14.56
CA LEU A 468 23.14 15.19 13.28
C LEU A 468 22.59 13.97 12.52
N ASP A 469 21.46 14.17 11.85
CA ASP A 469 20.88 13.18 10.94
C ASP A 469 21.71 13.03 9.65
N VAL A 470 21.28 12.12 8.77
CA VAL A 470 21.94 11.86 7.48
C VAL A 470 21.95 13.07 6.53
N PHE A 471 21.17 14.11 6.82
CA PHE A 471 21.12 15.37 6.08
C PHE A 471 21.91 16.49 6.77
N GLY A 472 22.64 16.18 7.84
CA GLY A 472 23.44 17.14 8.60
C GLY A 472 22.61 18.07 9.48
N ARG A 473 21.38 17.69 9.84
CA ARG A 473 20.46 18.53 10.63
C ARG A 473 20.30 18.00 12.04
N VAL A 474 20.03 18.91 12.98
CA VAL A 474 19.71 18.56 14.36
C VAL A 474 18.29 17.97 14.41
N PRO A 475 18.11 16.69 14.80
CA PRO A 475 16.78 16.10 14.87
C PRO A 475 15.98 16.66 16.05
N THR A 476 14.65 16.70 15.91
CA THR A 476 13.74 17.25 16.91
C THR A 476 13.13 16.19 17.84
N GLY A 477 13.33 14.91 17.54
CA GLY A 477 12.65 13.81 18.24
C GLY A 477 13.09 13.57 19.68
N VAL A 478 14.23 14.12 20.11
CA VAL A 478 14.63 14.15 21.53
C VAL A 478 15.34 15.47 21.81
N LEU A 479 14.77 16.27 22.71
CA LEU A 479 15.33 17.57 23.13
C LEU A 479 15.28 17.72 24.64
N LYS A 480 16.25 18.43 25.21
CA LYS A 480 16.18 18.89 26.61
C LYS A 480 16.51 20.37 26.69
N PHE A 481 15.74 21.11 27.48
CA PHE A 481 16.01 22.53 27.78
C PHE A 481 15.59 22.90 29.21
N PRO A 482 16.20 23.93 29.83
CA PRO A 482 15.57 24.60 30.96
C PRO A 482 14.37 25.42 30.47
N ALA A 483 13.38 25.63 31.34
CA ALA A 483 12.26 26.51 31.04
C ALA A 483 12.74 27.95 30.72
N GLY A 484 12.08 28.62 29.78
CA GLY A 484 12.39 29.99 29.39
C GLY A 484 13.68 30.16 28.56
N HIS A 485 14.24 29.09 28.00
CA HIS A 485 15.49 29.16 27.26
C HIS A 485 15.36 30.06 26.00
N GLY A 486 16.28 31.01 25.81
CA GLY A 486 16.21 32.01 24.73
C GLY A 486 16.02 31.44 23.31
N LEU A 487 16.66 30.31 23.01
CA LEU A 487 16.46 29.58 21.75
C LEU A 487 14.98 29.24 21.49
N LEU A 488 14.25 28.78 22.51
CA LEU A 488 12.85 28.37 22.37
C LEU A 488 11.93 29.59 22.22
N THR A 489 12.27 30.72 22.85
CA THR A 489 11.60 32.01 22.60
C THR A 489 11.70 32.41 21.13
N GLU A 490 12.89 32.31 20.54
CA GLU A 490 13.12 32.65 19.13
C GLU A 490 12.46 31.61 18.19
N ALA A 491 12.52 30.32 18.53
CA ALA A 491 11.83 29.27 17.79
C ALA A 491 10.34 29.55 17.68
N LEU A 492 9.67 29.89 18.80
CA LEU A 492 8.24 30.19 18.81
C LEU A 492 7.87 31.39 17.93
N ALA A 493 8.67 32.46 17.98
CA ALA A 493 8.46 33.63 17.14
C ALA A 493 8.59 33.30 15.65
N GLU A 494 9.54 32.45 15.27
CA GLU A 494 9.72 32.06 13.86
C GLU A 494 8.67 31.05 13.39
N VAL A 495 8.28 30.09 14.23
CA VAL A 495 7.19 29.14 13.91
C VAL A 495 5.88 29.89 13.64
N GLU A 496 5.58 30.95 14.39
CA GLU A 496 4.40 31.79 14.16
C GLU A 496 4.42 32.41 12.76
N SER A 497 5.58 32.90 12.30
CA SER A 497 5.72 33.47 10.95
C SER A 497 5.64 32.43 9.83
N LEU A 498 5.95 31.15 10.12
CA LEU A 498 5.84 30.02 9.19
C LEU A 498 4.47 29.30 9.24
N SER A 499 3.55 29.71 10.12
CA SER A 499 2.34 28.95 10.44
C SER A 499 1.25 28.91 9.35
N GLY A 500 1.36 29.74 8.31
CA GLY A 500 0.33 29.92 7.28
C GLY A 500 0.13 28.75 6.30
N SER A 501 1.08 27.83 6.19
CA SER A 501 1.03 26.68 5.27
C SER A 501 1.59 25.41 5.90
N LEU A 502 1.19 24.23 5.38
CA LEU A 502 1.76 22.94 5.80
C LEU A 502 3.27 22.85 5.50
N GLU A 503 3.72 23.45 4.40
CA GLU A 503 5.14 23.53 4.06
C GLU A 503 5.95 24.34 5.09
N GLY A 504 5.36 25.43 5.61
CA GLY A 504 5.97 26.20 6.71
C GLY A 504 6.05 25.40 8.02
N TRP A 505 5.09 24.50 8.28
CA TRP A 505 5.16 23.61 9.44
C TRP A 505 6.34 22.64 9.35
N GLU A 506 6.66 22.13 8.16
CA GLU A 506 7.86 21.28 7.97
C GLU A 506 9.16 22.07 8.18
N GLN A 507 9.21 23.32 7.69
CA GLN A 507 10.37 24.20 7.87
C GLN A 507 10.65 24.55 9.35
N SER A 508 9.61 24.54 10.19
CA SER A 508 9.72 24.76 11.65
C SER A 508 10.40 23.62 12.44
N GLY A 509 10.68 22.49 11.79
CA GLY A 509 11.31 21.32 12.40
C GLY A 509 12.84 21.40 12.47
N SER A 510 13.51 20.33 12.01
CA SER A 510 14.98 20.18 12.09
C SER A 510 15.74 21.31 11.38
N THR A 511 15.18 21.89 10.31
CA THR A 511 15.80 23.01 9.58
C THR A 511 15.92 24.25 10.46
N LEU A 512 14.80 24.74 11.01
CA LEU A 512 14.78 25.87 11.94
C LEU A 512 15.65 25.59 13.18
N LEU A 513 15.51 24.39 13.78
CA LEU A 513 16.28 24.03 14.96
C LEU A 513 17.79 24.08 14.69
N THR A 514 18.24 23.57 13.55
CA THR A 514 19.67 23.60 13.17
C THR A 514 20.20 25.03 13.08
N SER A 515 19.45 25.92 12.41
CA SER A 515 19.82 27.33 12.32
C SER A 515 19.89 28.00 13.69
N LEU A 516 18.90 27.72 14.55
CA LEU A 516 18.85 28.27 15.90
C LEU A 516 20.01 27.78 16.78
N VAL A 517 20.38 26.50 16.69
CA VAL A 517 21.52 25.95 17.44
C VAL A 517 22.82 26.65 17.03
N GLU A 518 22.98 26.98 15.75
CA GLU A 518 24.11 27.76 15.26
C GLU A 518 24.08 29.20 15.79
N ARG A 519 22.95 29.92 15.63
CA ARG A 519 22.80 31.32 16.07
C ARG A 519 23.02 31.49 17.58
N HIS A 520 22.54 30.54 18.39
CA HIS A 520 22.71 30.52 19.85
C HIS A 520 24.06 29.94 20.29
N LYS A 521 24.93 29.56 19.35
CA LYS A 521 26.27 28.97 19.62
C LYS A 521 26.21 27.72 20.50
N LEU A 522 25.17 26.92 20.31
CA LEU A 522 24.92 25.68 21.04
C LEU A 522 25.48 24.44 20.35
N GLY A 523 26.27 24.59 19.28
CA GLY A 523 26.88 23.46 18.56
C GLY A 523 27.66 22.49 19.46
N GLY A 524 28.29 22.99 20.54
CA GLY A 524 28.98 22.14 21.53
C GLY A 524 28.04 21.29 22.43
N LYS A 525 26.72 21.47 22.32
CA LYS A 525 25.70 20.65 22.99
C LYS A 525 25.15 19.52 22.10
N ILE A 526 25.49 19.54 20.80
CA ILE A 526 25.20 18.45 19.88
C ILE A 526 26.11 17.28 20.26
N GLN A 527 25.51 16.11 20.49
CA GLN A 527 26.30 14.90 20.73
C GLN A 527 27.00 14.48 19.44
N ASN A 528 28.29 14.82 19.33
CA ASN A 528 29.15 14.67 18.14
C ASN A 528 29.23 13.25 17.51
N ARG A 529 28.61 12.21 18.09
CA ARG A 529 28.79 10.81 17.69
C ARG A 529 27.56 9.91 17.75
N THR A 530 26.38 10.44 18.06
CA THR A 530 25.21 9.58 18.27
C THR A 530 23.96 10.24 17.69
N PRO A 531 23.59 9.94 16.43
CA PRO A 531 22.24 10.21 15.94
C PRO A 531 21.19 9.54 16.84
N LEU A 532 19.90 9.74 16.58
CA LEU A 532 18.82 9.06 17.29
C LEU A 532 18.75 7.56 16.92
N GLY A 533 19.83 6.83 17.20
CA GLY A 533 19.98 5.42 16.93
C GLY A 533 20.84 5.09 15.72
N PRO A 534 21.16 3.80 15.56
CA PRO A 534 21.96 3.29 14.45
C PRO A 534 21.17 3.18 13.14
N VAL A 535 19.85 3.39 13.15
CA VAL A 535 18.97 3.23 11.99
C VAL A 535 18.62 4.59 11.44
N SER A 536 18.98 4.83 10.17
CA SER A 536 18.58 6.04 9.47
C SER A 536 17.21 5.90 8.84
N TRP A 537 16.70 7.01 8.33
CA TRP A 537 15.48 7.06 7.53
C TRP A 537 15.49 6.07 6.36
N PHE A 538 16.65 5.69 5.80
CA PHE A 538 16.76 4.74 4.68
C PHE A 538 16.79 3.27 5.12
N ASP A 539 17.17 3.00 6.37
CA ASP A 539 17.44 1.66 6.89
C ASP A 539 16.29 1.09 7.72
N VAL A 540 15.13 1.77 7.72
CA VAL A 540 13.92 1.35 8.44
C VAL A 540 13.53 -0.12 8.19
N PRO A 541 13.62 -0.69 6.98
CA PRO A 541 13.31 -2.12 6.77
C PRO A 541 14.13 -3.06 7.67
N ASP A 542 15.36 -2.70 8.03
CA ASP A 542 16.23 -3.54 8.86
C ASP A 542 15.61 -3.80 10.24
N LEU A 543 14.80 -2.88 10.76
CA LEU A 543 14.10 -3.04 12.04
C LEU A 543 13.14 -4.24 12.03
N PHE A 544 12.63 -4.59 10.85
CA PHE A 544 11.66 -5.65 10.62
C PHE A 544 12.27 -6.91 10.00
N ASP A 545 13.52 -6.84 9.56
CA ASP A 545 14.24 -7.95 8.94
C ASP A 545 14.79 -8.92 10.02
N PRO A 546 14.34 -10.19 10.07
CA PRO A 546 14.91 -11.18 10.98
C PRO A 546 16.41 -11.41 10.75
N ASP A 547 16.90 -11.30 9.51
CA ASP A 547 18.33 -11.50 9.21
C ASP A 547 19.20 -10.34 9.75
N SER A 548 18.61 -9.16 9.99
CA SER A 548 19.29 -7.99 10.55
C SER A 548 19.23 -7.91 12.09
N ALA A 549 18.40 -8.74 12.74
CA ALA A 549 18.09 -8.60 14.16
C ALA A 549 19.32 -8.70 15.09
N GLU A 550 20.22 -9.67 14.85
CA GLU A 550 21.43 -9.86 15.66
C GLU A 550 22.40 -8.68 15.49
N ARG A 551 22.56 -8.19 14.26
CA ARG A 551 23.40 -7.03 13.94
C ARG A 551 22.87 -5.79 14.64
N LEU A 552 21.57 -5.50 14.51
CA LEU A 552 20.94 -4.35 15.16
C LEU A 552 21.02 -4.44 16.68
N SER A 553 20.82 -5.62 17.26
CA SER A 553 20.97 -5.85 18.71
C SER A 553 22.38 -5.52 19.22
N ARG A 554 23.42 -5.79 18.43
CA ARG A 554 24.80 -5.40 18.75
C ARG A 554 25.01 -3.91 18.60
N LEU A 555 24.58 -3.32 17.48
CA LEU A 555 24.73 -1.88 17.21
C LEU A 555 24.02 -1.03 18.26
N CYS A 556 22.80 -1.39 18.64
CA CYS A 556 22.00 -0.63 19.59
C CYS A 556 22.65 -0.53 20.99
N LYS A 557 23.59 -1.41 21.36
CA LYS A 557 24.30 -1.30 22.66
C LYS A 557 25.11 -0.02 22.81
N ASP A 558 25.50 0.60 21.69
CA ASP A 558 26.31 1.81 21.71
C ASP A 558 25.45 3.09 21.78
N PHE A 559 24.14 2.99 21.60
CA PHE A 559 23.22 4.14 21.51
C PHE A 559 22.36 4.28 22.76
N HIS A 560 21.91 5.50 23.04
CA HIS A 560 20.92 5.78 24.11
C HIS A 560 19.49 5.67 23.61
N PHE A 561 19.26 6.05 22.37
CA PHE A 561 17.95 6.11 21.74
C PHE A 561 17.97 5.37 20.41
N LEU A 562 16.81 4.89 19.98
CA LEU A 562 16.54 4.43 18.63
C LEU A 562 15.23 5.08 18.16
N HIS A 563 15.31 5.89 17.13
CA HIS A 563 14.15 6.43 16.45
C HIS A 563 13.61 5.39 15.45
N LEU A 564 12.32 5.08 15.54
CA LEU A 564 11.69 4.12 14.64
C LEU A 564 11.35 4.73 13.26
N HIS A 565 11.34 6.06 13.15
CA HIS A 565 10.94 6.80 11.94
C HIS A 565 9.52 6.43 11.51
N ASP A 566 8.54 6.57 12.41
CA ASP A 566 7.12 6.26 12.16
C ASP A 566 6.57 6.98 10.92
N ASP A 567 7.13 8.14 10.55
CA ASP A 567 6.80 8.83 9.32
C ASP A 567 7.12 8.02 8.05
N VAL A 568 8.21 7.23 8.04
CA VAL A 568 8.53 6.31 6.95
C VAL A 568 7.45 5.25 6.83
N TRP A 569 6.94 4.76 7.96
CA TRP A 569 5.99 3.67 8.01
C TRP A 569 4.64 4.15 7.49
N ARG A 570 4.21 5.32 7.97
CA ARG A 570 2.99 6.00 7.49
C ARG A 570 3.10 6.34 6.01
N ARG A 571 4.23 6.85 5.54
CA ARG A 571 4.47 7.18 4.11
C ARG A 571 4.57 5.94 3.22
N ALA A 572 5.05 4.81 3.76
CA ALA A 572 5.07 3.53 3.07
C ALA A 572 3.71 2.80 3.15
N GLY A 573 2.75 3.31 3.93
CA GLY A 573 1.43 2.71 4.10
C GLY A 573 1.41 1.46 5.00
N ILE A 574 2.47 1.21 5.78
CA ILE A 574 2.56 0.04 6.68
C ILE A 574 1.51 0.15 7.78
N PRO A 575 0.72 -0.91 8.07
CA PRO A 575 -0.33 -0.84 9.07
C PRO A 575 0.31 -0.91 10.45
N HIS A 576 0.05 0.07 11.29
CA HIS A 576 0.70 0.21 12.61
C HIS A 576 0.07 -0.67 13.68
N ASP A 577 -1.05 -1.30 13.34
CA ASP A 577 -1.76 -2.28 14.15
C ASP A 577 -1.24 -3.69 13.94
N LEU A 578 -0.38 -3.98 12.96
CA LEU A 578 0.22 -5.31 12.77
C LEU A 578 1.53 -5.45 13.53
N ALA A 579 1.74 -6.60 14.17
CA ALA A 579 2.98 -6.94 14.85
C ALA A 579 4.13 -7.12 13.83
N PRO A 580 5.36 -6.83 14.26
CA PRO A 580 6.53 -7.00 13.40
C PRO A 580 6.77 -8.49 13.08
N PRO A 581 7.51 -8.80 11.99
CA PRO A 581 7.86 -10.18 11.63
C PRO A 581 8.57 -10.91 12.76
N GLU A 582 8.24 -12.18 12.96
CA GLU A 582 8.86 -13.01 14.00
C GLU A 582 10.38 -13.08 13.84
N GLY A 583 11.10 -12.93 14.95
CA GLY A 583 12.57 -12.94 14.98
C GLY A 583 13.24 -11.63 14.53
N SER A 584 12.46 -10.63 14.10
CA SER A 584 12.99 -9.29 13.83
C SER A 584 13.44 -8.57 15.11
N PHE A 585 14.22 -7.49 14.95
CA PHE A 585 14.64 -6.67 16.08
C PHE A 585 13.44 -6.12 16.86
N LEU A 586 12.42 -5.63 16.14
CA LEU A 586 11.19 -5.10 16.75
C LEU A 586 10.35 -6.19 17.42
N ASP A 587 10.27 -7.40 16.87
CA ASP A 587 9.61 -8.53 17.55
C ASP A 587 10.28 -8.80 18.91
N GLY A 588 11.62 -8.77 18.97
CA GLY A 588 12.35 -8.84 20.23
C GLY A 588 12.04 -7.70 21.21
N GLN A 589 11.88 -6.45 20.74
CA GLN A 589 11.54 -5.32 21.60
C GLN A 589 10.08 -5.41 22.11
N THR A 590 9.13 -5.79 21.26
CA THR A 590 7.72 -5.94 21.67
C THR A 590 7.55 -7.03 22.74
N GLN A 591 8.30 -8.14 22.62
CA GLN A 591 8.36 -9.18 23.64
C GLN A 591 9.02 -8.68 24.93
N LYS A 592 10.16 -7.98 24.82
CA LYS A 592 10.89 -7.41 25.96
C LYS A 592 10.01 -6.52 26.83
N TYR A 593 9.16 -5.70 26.22
CA TYR A 593 8.31 -4.74 26.95
C TYR A 593 6.86 -5.23 27.15
N GLY A 594 6.54 -6.46 26.74
CA GLY A 594 5.24 -7.08 27.00
C GLY A 594 4.07 -6.48 26.21
N VAL A 595 4.33 -5.89 25.04
CA VAL A 595 3.32 -5.23 24.18
C VAL A 595 2.84 -6.16 23.04
N GLY A 596 3.43 -7.35 22.91
CA GLY A 596 3.12 -8.29 21.82
C GLY A 596 1.67 -8.78 21.76
N ALA A 597 0.94 -8.77 22.88
CA ALA A 597 -0.46 -9.20 22.94
C ALA A 597 -1.45 -8.15 22.37
N ASP A 598 -0.98 -6.92 22.15
CA ASP A 598 -1.82 -5.81 21.69
C ASP A 598 -2.00 -5.78 20.16
N PHE A 599 -1.28 -6.65 19.44
CA PHE A 599 -1.37 -6.78 17.99
C PHE A 599 -2.38 -7.89 17.60
N PRO A 600 -3.28 -7.67 16.61
CA PRO A 600 -4.25 -8.64 16.14
C PRO A 600 -3.64 -9.68 15.16
N ALA A 601 -2.55 -9.35 14.47
CA ALA A 601 -1.85 -10.22 13.52
C ALA A 601 -0.40 -9.75 13.30
N LYS A 602 0.41 -10.52 12.57
CA LYS A 602 1.80 -10.17 12.18
C LYS A 602 1.90 -9.85 10.69
N ILE A 603 2.75 -8.88 10.33
CA ILE A 603 3.13 -8.62 8.93
C ILE A 603 4.35 -9.47 8.56
N SER A 604 4.47 -9.91 7.30
CA SER A 604 5.69 -10.56 6.81
C SER A 604 6.74 -9.52 6.40
N PHE A 605 8.03 -9.82 6.64
CA PHE A 605 9.11 -8.91 6.23
C PHE A 605 9.11 -8.67 4.70
N ARG A 606 8.77 -9.70 3.92
CA ARG A 606 8.68 -9.59 2.45
C ARG A 606 7.66 -8.55 2.00
N GLU A 607 6.49 -8.51 2.64
CA GLU A 607 5.43 -7.54 2.31
C GLU A 607 5.85 -6.13 2.76
N LEU A 608 6.35 -6.01 3.98
CA LEU A 608 6.82 -4.73 4.52
C LEU A 608 7.94 -4.12 3.67
N ASN A 609 8.98 -4.91 3.37
CA ASN A 609 10.12 -4.45 2.59
C ASN A 609 9.71 -4.02 1.17
N ARG A 610 8.69 -4.67 0.60
CA ARG A 610 8.11 -4.24 -0.68
C ARG A 610 7.51 -2.84 -0.61
N TRP A 611 6.83 -2.51 0.48
CA TRP A 611 6.18 -1.21 0.64
C TRP A 611 7.19 -0.08 0.87
N VAL A 612 8.20 -0.32 1.72
CA VAL A 612 9.26 0.67 1.97
C VAL A 612 10.14 0.88 0.73
N ALA A 613 10.52 -0.19 0.02
CA ALA A 613 11.29 -0.07 -1.22
C ALA A 613 10.54 0.74 -2.29
N HIS A 614 9.21 0.57 -2.37
CA HIS A 614 8.38 1.35 -3.28
C HIS A 614 8.34 2.84 -2.92
N MET A 615 8.17 3.17 -1.63
CA MET A 615 8.21 4.55 -1.15
C MET A 615 9.54 5.22 -1.53
N TYR A 616 10.68 4.55 -1.32
CA TYR A 616 11.99 5.09 -1.72
C TYR A 616 12.13 5.28 -3.23
N GLN A 617 11.64 4.33 -4.04
CA GLN A 617 11.65 4.46 -5.50
C GLN A 617 10.80 5.65 -5.98
N CYS A 618 9.64 5.89 -5.37
CA CYS A 618 8.82 7.06 -5.65
C CYS A 618 9.51 8.38 -5.29
N LEU A 619 10.35 8.37 -4.24
CA LEU A 619 11.12 9.54 -3.84
C LEU A 619 12.36 9.76 -4.72
N SER A 620 13.00 8.72 -5.24
CA SER A 620 14.11 8.83 -6.20
C SER A 620 13.64 9.24 -7.60
N GLN A 621 12.43 8.87 -8.02
CA GLN A 621 11.84 9.32 -9.29
C GLN A 621 11.39 10.80 -9.28
N ARG A 622 11.61 11.53 -8.18
CA ARG A 622 11.53 13.00 -8.13
C ARG A 622 12.81 13.69 -8.65
N GLN A 623 13.86 12.92 -8.95
CA GLN A 623 15.20 13.42 -9.32
C GLN A 623 15.56 13.24 -10.81
N THR A 624 14.65 12.71 -11.62
CA THR A 624 14.72 12.67 -13.10
C THR A 624 13.46 13.28 -13.66
#